data_AF-A0A9W6Z733-F1
#
_entry.id   AF-A0A9W6Z733-F1
#
_cell.length_a   1.000
_cell.length_b   1.000
_cell.length_c   1.000
_cell.angle_alpha   90.00
_cell.angle_beta   90.00
_cell.angle_gamma   90.00
#
_symmetry.space_group_name_H-M   'P 1'
#
loop_
_entity.id
_entity.type
_entity.pdbx_description
1 polymer ?
#
loop_
_entity_poly.entity_id
_entity_poly.type
_entity_poly.pdbx_seq_one_letter_code
_entity_poly.pdbx_strand_id
1 'polypeptide(L)'
;MPANTTLAQDQATLLKLWAAMGGAKLTLTNGSDDVSKWRGIRVSGGRVFSIDWRECKPPLSGVISKEIGNMRELTWLVLCE
;
A
#
# COMPACT_ATOMS: atom_id res chain seq x y z
N MET A 1 -1.77 -16.73 6.32
CA MET A 1 -0.82 -16.53 5.19
C MET A 1 0.53 -16.17 5.78
N PRO A 2 1.65 -16.55 5.16
CA PRO A 2 2.97 -16.19 5.66
C PRO A 2 3.17 -14.66 5.60
N ALA A 3 4.01 -14.15 6.49
CA ALA A 3 4.43 -12.76 6.47
C ALA A 3 5.18 -12.44 5.17
N ASN A 4 5.06 -11.20 4.71
CA ASN A 4 5.88 -10.69 3.63
C ASN A 4 7.33 -10.57 4.12
N THR A 5 8.27 -11.01 3.30
CA THR A 5 9.72 -10.94 3.51
C THR A 5 10.43 -10.13 2.42
N THR A 6 9.74 -9.74 1.33
CA THR A 6 10.32 -9.00 0.21
C THR A 6 9.48 -7.80 -0.22
N LEU A 7 10.12 -6.84 -0.89
CA LEU A 7 9.42 -5.70 -1.49
C LEU A 7 8.36 -6.15 -2.50
N ALA A 8 8.62 -7.20 -3.27
CA ALA A 8 7.67 -7.70 -4.27
C ALA A 8 6.38 -8.25 -3.63
N GLN A 9 6.48 -8.84 -2.44
CA GLN A 9 5.30 -9.28 -1.69
C GLN A 9 4.54 -8.09 -1.09
N ASP A 10 5.26 -7.09 -0.56
CA ASP A 10 4.64 -5.84 -0.08
C ASP A 10 3.91 -5.12 -1.22
N GLN A 11 4.54 -5.06 -2.40
CA GLN A 11 3.94 -4.52 -3.63
C GLN A 11 2.62 -5.21 -3.97
N ALA A 12 2.61 -6.55 -3.96
CA ALA A 12 1.41 -7.32 -4.23
C ALA A 12 0.31 -7.08 -3.18
N THR A 13 0.68 -6.95 -1.91
CA THR A 13 -0.26 -6.58 -0.84
C THR A 13 -0.81 -5.17 -1.02
N LEU A 14 0.03 -4.18 -1.34
CA LEU A 14 -0.39 -2.79 -1.59
C LEU A 14 -1.40 -2.70 -2.73
N LEU A 15 -1.17 -3.39 -3.85
CA LEU A 15 -2.09 -3.42 -4.98
C LEU A 15 -3.45 -4.01 -4.59
N LYS A 16 -3.46 -5.07 -3.79
CA LYS A 16 -4.68 -5.69 -3.28
C LYS A 16 -5.44 -4.75 -2.33
N LEU A 17 -4.74 -4.12 -1.40
CA LEU A 17 -5.33 -3.17 -0.45
C LEU A 17 -5.96 -1.98 -1.17
N TRP A 18 -5.21 -1.37 -2.10
CA TRP A 18 -5.69 -0.23 -2.88
C TRP A 18 -6.94 -0.59 -3.70
N ALA A 19 -6.90 -1.72 -4.41
CA ALA A 19 -8.05 -2.21 -5.18
C ALA A 19 -9.25 -2.57 -4.30
N ALA A 20 -9.03 -3.19 -3.14
CA ALA A 20 -10.09 -3.55 -2.19
C ALA A 20 -10.81 -2.32 -1.61
N MET A 21 -10.16 -1.15 -1.62
CA MET A 21 -10.75 0.12 -1.21
C MET A 21 -11.19 1.00 -2.39
N GLY A 22 -11.41 0.40 -3.56
CA GLY A 22 -11.94 1.07 -4.74
C GLY A 22 -10.92 1.88 -5.55
N GLY A 23 -9.64 1.82 -5.17
CA GLY A 23 -8.57 2.52 -5.87
C GLY A 23 -8.15 1.84 -7.18
N ALA A 24 -8.05 2.60 -8.26
CA ALA A 24 -7.48 2.11 -9.52
C ALA A 24 -5.95 2.01 -9.44
N LYS A 25 -5.35 0.95 -10.01
CA LYS A 25 -3.88 0.74 -9.97
C LYS A 25 -3.09 2.00 -10.36
N LEU A 26 -3.47 2.66 -11.46
CA LEU A 26 -2.73 3.81 -11.97
C LEU A 26 -2.72 4.99 -10.99
N THR A 27 -3.76 5.16 -10.16
CA THR A 27 -3.83 6.26 -9.18
C THR A 27 -2.95 6.02 -7.96
N LEU A 28 -2.51 4.77 -7.74
CA LEU A 28 -1.47 4.43 -6.76
C LEU A 28 -0.07 4.56 -7.37
N THR A 29 0.16 3.92 -8.52
CA THR A 29 1.52 3.73 -9.04
C THR A 29 2.04 4.91 -9.85
N ASN A 30 1.15 5.75 -10.37
CA ASN A 30 1.46 6.79 -11.35
C ASN A 30 2.28 6.26 -12.54
N GLY A 31 2.03 5.01 -12.95
CA GLY A 31 2.75 4.33 -14.03
C GLY A 31 4.17 3.87 -13.70
N SER A 32 4.62 4.01 -12.45
CA SER A 32 5.95 3.58 -12.03
C SER A 32 5.97 2.12 -11.53
N ASP A 33 7.03 1.39 -11.89
CA ASP A 33 7.34 0.08 -11.29
C ASP A 33 8.13 0.20 -9.98
N ASP A 34 8.61 1.41 -9.65
CA ASP A 34 9.33 1.69 -8.41
C ASP A 34 8.34 2.03 -7.28
N VAL A 35 8.18 1.08 -6.36
CA VAL A 35 7.25 1.19 -5.21
C VAL A 35 7.53 2.41 -4.34
N SER A 36 8.77 2.90 -4.28
CA SER A 36 9.12 4.09 -3.51
C SER A 36 8.57 5.39 -4.11
N LYS A 37 8.15 5.35 -5.39
CA LYS A 37 7.50 6.46 -6.10
C LYS A 37 5.98 6.38 -6.06
N TRP A 38 5.41 5.31 -5.50
CA TRP A 38 3.97 5.14 -5.41
C TRP A 38 3.39 6.13 -4.41
N ARG A 39 2.14 6.53 -4.67
CA ARG A 39 1.43 7.52 -3.87
C ARG A 39 1.38 7.09 -2.40
N GLY A 40 1.97 7.91 -1.54
CA GLY A 40 1.90 7.73 -0.09
C GLY A 40 2.76 6.59 0.45
N ILE A 41 3.60 5.95 -0.38
CA ILE A 41 4.41 4.82 0.03
C ILE A 41 5.81 5.28 0.38
N ARG A 42 6.34 4.82 1.52
CA ARG A 42 7.77 4.94 1.84
C ARG A 42 8.37 3.55 2.04
N VAL A 43 9.56 3.38 1.46
CA VAL A 43 10.34 2.14 1.50
C VAL A 43 11.63 2.42 2.27
N SER A 44 12.00 1.51 3.17
CA SER A 44 13.27 1.52 3.90
C SER A 44 13.72 0.07 4.12
N GLY A 45 15.02 -0.19 4.08
CA GLY A 45 15.55 -1.57 4.21
C GLY A 45 14.99 -2.55 3.15
N GLY A 46 14.57 -2.05 1.99
CA GLY A 46 13.94 -2.86 0.95
C GLY A 46 12.52 -3.33 1.27
N ARG A 47 11.83 -2.70 2.23
CA ARG A 47 10.48 -3.05 2.67
C ARG A 47 9.60 -1.81 2.81
N VAL A 48 8.29 -1.97 2.65
CA VAL A 48 7.34 -0.87 2.89
C VAL A 48 7.19 -0.70 4.39
N PHE A 49 7.45 0.51 4.89
CA PHE A 49 7.30 0.81 6.32
C PHE A 49 6.25 1.88 6.62
N SER A 50 5.81 2.63 5.61
CA SER A 50 4.79 3.68 5.75
C SER A 50 3.85 3.69 4.56
N ILE A 51 2.56 3.79 4.86
CA ILE A 51 1.46 4.03 3.93
C ILE A 51 0.71 5.27 4.43
N ASP A 52 0.66 6.31 3.60
CA ASP A 52 -0.03 7.56 3.89
C ASP A 52 -0.95 7.95 2.74
N TRP A 53 -2.23 7.63 2.88
CA TRP A 53 -3.25 7.86 1.87
C TRP A 53 -4.23 8.98 2.23
N ARG A 54 -3.96 9.78 3.26
CA ARG A 54 -4.86 10.84 3.77
C ARG A 54 -5.52 11.71 2.70
N GLU A 55 -4.78 12.07 1.65
CA GLU A 55 -5.25 13.00 0.62
C GLU A 55 -5.90 12.32 -0.60
N CYS A 56 -6.28 11.04 -0.52
CA CYS A 56 -6.83 10.33 -1.66
C CYS A 56 -8.13 11.02 -2.19
N LYS A 57 -8.21 11.17 -3.52
CA LYS A 57 -9.36 11.75 -4.20
C LYS A 57 -9.69 10.90 -5.44
N PRO A 58 -10.91 10.35 -5.56
CA PRO A 58 -11.96 10.31 -4.53
C PRO A 58 -11.50 9.58 -3.25
N PRO A 59 -12.19 9.76 -2.10
CA PRO A 59 -11.91 9.00 -0.90
C PRO A 59 -11.93 7.49 -1.17
N LEU A 60 -10.99 6.77 -0.54
CA LEU A 60 -10.96 5.31 -0.57
C LEU A 60 -12.15 4.80 0.25
N SER A 61 -12.82 3.76 -0.25
CA SER A 61 -14.01 3.19 0.39
C SER A 61 -13.96 1.68 0.30
N GLY A 62 -14.36 0.96 1.36
CA GLY A 62 -14.35 -0.49 1.37
C GLY A 62 -13.67 -1.06 2.60
N VAL A 63 -13.00 -2.20 2.45
CA VAL A 63 -12.43 -2.95 3.57
C VAL A 63 -10.91 -2.98 3.48
N ILE A 64 -10.24 -2.68 4.58
CA ILE A 64 -8.81 -2.96 4.73
C ILE A 64 -8.65 -4.48 4.79
N SER A 65 -8.05 -5.06 3.76
CA SER A 65 -7.93 -6.51 3.66
C SER A 65 -6.97 -7.06 4.74
N LYS A 66 -7.25 -8.26 5.25
CA LYS A 66 -6.47 -8.90 6.33
C LYS A 66 -4.99 -9.09 5.98
N GLU A 67 -4.67 -9.12 4.69
CA GLU A 67 -3.32 -9.22 4.15
C GLU A 67 -2.42 -8.07 4.57
N ILE A 68 -2.97 -6.94 5.05
CA ILE A 68 -2.18 -5.88 5.68
C ILE A 68 -1.35 -6.39 6.86
N GLY A 69 -1.85 -7.40 7.58
CA GLY A 69 -1.13 -8.06 8.67
C GLY A 69 0.12 -8.83 8.22
N ASN A 70 0.32 -9.04 6.92
CA ASN A 70 1.54 -9.65 6.39
C ASN A 70 2.68 -8.62 6.22
N MET A 71 2.41 -7.31 6.22
CA MET A 71 3.40 -6.24 6.05
C MET A 71 4.12 -5.93 7.36
N ARG A 72 5.04 -6.80 7.79
CA ARG A 72 5.66 -6.75 9.13
C ARG A 72 6.49 -5.50 9.44
N GLU A 73 7.04 -4.86 8.41
CA GLU A 73 7.81 -3.61 8.57
C GLU A 73 6.92 -2.36 8.57
N LEU A 74 5.61 -2.51 8.28
CA LEU A 74 4.66 -1.40 8.29
C LEU A 74 4.49 -0.89 9.72
N THR A 75 4.89 0.36 9.93
CA THR A 75 4.81 1.05 11.23
C THR A 75 3.81 2.21 11.20
N TRP A 76 3.55 2.76 10.00
CA TRP A 76 2.62 3.87 9.82
C TRP A 76 1.58 3.51 8.76
N LEU A 77 0.31 3.51 9.15
CA LEU A 77 -0.82 3.40 8.25
C LEU A 77 -1.75 4.58 8.51
N VAL A 78 -1.89 5.44 7.51
CA VAL A 78 -2.85 6.54 7.54
C VAL A 78 -3.78 6.44 6.35
N LEU A 79 -5.07 6.41 6.62
CA LEU A 79 -6.12 6.27 5.62
C LEU A 79 -6.84 7.60 5.42
N CYS A 80 -7.59 7.68 4.32
CA CYS A 80 -8.39 8.84 3.98
C CYS A 80 -9.54 9.00 4.98
N GLU A 81 -9.85 10.25 5.32
CA GLU A 81 -11.11 10.62 5.97
C GLU A 81 -12.26 10.72 4.96
#